data_AF-A0A822C7K8-F1
#
_entry.id   AF-A0A822C7K8-F1
#
_cell.length_a   1.000
_cell.length_b   1.000
_cell.length_c   1.000
_cell.angle_alpha   90.00
_cell.angle_beta   90.00
_cell.angle_gamma   90.00
#
_symmetry.space_group_name_H-M   'P 1'
#
loop_
_entity.id
_entity.type
_entity.pdbx_description
1 polymer ?
#
loop_
_entity_poly.entity_id
_entity_poly.type
_entity_poly.pdbx_seq_one_letter_code
_entity_poly.pdbx_strand_id
1 'polypeptide(L)' 'MASTTRKKRPCSKCDKAAAIFTCRGCQKDFCYRHVAEHRQELNKQMDELTTNHDQLQQTIV' A
#
# COMPACT_ATOMS: atom_id res chain seq x y z
N MET A 1 24.81 -27.78 1.78
CA MET A 1 24.66 -26.38 2.22
C MET A 1 23.49 -25.78 1.45
N ALA A 2 22.35 -25.53 2.11
CA ALA A 2 21.20 -24.94 1.44
C ALA A 2 21.37 -23.42 1.40
N SER A 3 21.75 -22.89 0.24
CA SER A 3 21.81 -21.45 -0.01
C SER A 3 20.38 -20.91 0.01
N THR A 4 19.93 -20.39 1.15
CA THR A 4 18.70 -19.59 1.24
C THR A 4 18.96 -18.27 0.51
N THR A 5 18.87 -18.30 -0.81
CA THR A 5 18.63 -17.11 -1.61
C THR A 5 17.27 -16.59 -1.17
N ARG A 6 17.25 -15.62 -0.25
CA ARG A 6 16.05 -14.87 0.10
C ARG A 6 15.70 -14.08 -1.17
N LYS A 7 14.99 -14.73 -2.10
CA LYS A 7 14.54 -14.17 -3.37
C LYS A 7 13.80 -12.89 -2.99
N LYS A 8 14.43 -11.73 -3.23
CA LYS A 8 13.80 -10.44 -2.96
C LYS A 8 12.52 -10.45 -3.78
N ARG A 9 11.37 -10.40 -3.10
CA ARG A 9 10.08 -10.45 -3.76
C ARG A 9 9.99 -9.30 -4.76
N PRO A 10 9.46 -9.51 -5.97
CA PRO A 10 9.27 -8.41 -6.90
C PRO A 10 8.20 -7.46 -6.37
N CYS A 11 8.23 -6.22 -6.83
CA CYS A 11 7.21 -5.24 -6.49
C CYS A 11 5.84 -5.69 -7.05
N SER A 12 4.84 -5.81 -6.18
CA SER A 12 3.47 -6.21 -6.54
C SER A 12 2.76 -5.26 -7.53
N LYS A 13 3.29 -4.04 -7.76
CA LYS A 13 2.71 -3.07 -8.70
C LYS A 13 3.35 -3.09 -10.09
N CYS A 14 4.67 -3.32 -10.19
CA CYS A 14 5.36 -3.30 -11.49
C CYS A 14 6.06 -4.58 -11.89
N ASP A 15 6.24 -5.53 -10.97
CA ASP A 15 6.96 -6.81 -11.10
C ASP A 15 8.43 -6.72 -11.58
N LYS A 16 8.90 -5.53 -11.95
CA LYS A 16 10.21 -5.28 -12.55
C LYS A 16 11.32 -5.05 -11.54
N ALA A 17 10.99 -4.43 -10.42
CA ALA A 17 11.97 -4.01 -9.41
C ALA A 17 11.87 -4.88 -8.16
N ALA A 18 13.00 -5.15 -7.53
CA ALA A 18 13.03 -5.78 -6.22
C ALA A 18 12.26 -4.92 -5.21
N ALA A 19 11.36 -5.54 -4.46
CA ALA A 19 10.70 -4.88 -3.37
C ALA A 19 11.70 -4.54 -2.28
N ILE A 20 11.57 -3.33 -1.76
CA ILE A 20 12.39 -2.82 -0.65
C ILE A 20 11.55 -2.61 0.60
N PHE A 21 10.23 -2.57 0.44
CA PHE A 21 9.27 -2.28 1.50
C PHE A 21 8.09 -3.24 1.40
N THR A 22 7.67 -3.78 2.53
CA THR A 22 6.47 -4.62 2.63
C THR A 22 5.41 -3.85 3.41
N CYS A 23 4.28 -3.55 2.78
CA CYS A 23 3.12 -3.03 3.48
C CYS A 23 2.44 -4.19 4.22
N ARG A 24 2.49 -4.21 5.55
CA ARG A 24 1.86 -5.26 6.36
C ARG A 24 0.33 -5.20 6.33
N GLY A 25 -0.25 -4.00 6.25
CA GLY A 25 -1.70 -3.81 6.16
C GLY A 25 -2.28 -4.41 4.87
N CYS A 26 -1.59 -4.21 3.74
CA CYS A 26 -2.02 -4.74 2.45
C CYS A 26 -1.39 -6.09 2.09
N GLN A 27 -0.46 -6.58 2.91
CA GLN A 27 0.37 -7.78 2.64
C GLN A 27 1.03 -7.78 1.25
N LYS A 28 1.46 -6.60 0.79
CA LYS A 28 2.04 -6.38 -0.54
C LYS A 28 3.44 -5.81 -0.45
N ASP A 29 4.27 -6.21 -1.40
CA ASP A 29 5.67 -5.86 -1.50
C ASP A 29 5.85 -4.77 -2.57
N PHE A 30 6.55 -3.67 -2.26
CA PHE A 30 6.69 -2.53 -3.16
C PHE A 30 8.15 -2.10 -3.32
N CYS A 31 8.49 -1.60 -4.51
CA CYS A 31 9.76 -0.90 -4.73
C CYS A 31 9.64 0.57 -4.29
N TYR A 32 10.77 1.28 -4.22
CA TYR A 32 10.86 2.66 -3.73
C TYR A 32 9.86 3.62 -4.39
N ARG A 33 9.64 3.47 -5.69
CA ARG A 33 8.73 4.33 -6.45
C ARG A 33 7.26 4.04 -6.14
N HIS A 34 6.88 2.76 -6.08
CA HIS A 34 5.49 2.34 -5.87
C HIS A 34 5.07 2.37 -4.39
N VAL A 35 6.00 2.34 -3.42
CA VAL A 35 5.65 2.51 -2.01
C VAL A 35 5.16 3.94 -1.74
N ALA A 36 5.76 4.95 -2.37
CA ALA A 36 5.32 6.34 -2.23
C ALA A 36 3.91 6.52 -2.81
N GLU A 37 3.68 6.03 -4.04
CA GLU A 37 2.35 6.04 -4.65
C GLU A 37 1.32 5.26 -3.83
N HIS A 38 1.69 4.10 -3.30
CA HIS A 38 0.79 3.30 -2.46
C HIS A 38 0.40 4.05 -1.18
N ARG A 39 1.32 4.79 -0.55
CA ARG A 39 1.02 5.63 0.61
C ARG A 39 0.09 6.79 0.27
N GLN A 40 0.32 7.45 -0.88
CA GLN A 40 -0.56 8.52 -1.33
C GLN A 40 -1.98 8.01 -1.60
N GLU A 41 -2.10 6.86 -2.24
CA GLU A 41 -3.37 6.20 -2.49
C GLU A 41 -4.10 5.83 -1.18
N LEU A 42 -3.38 5.27 -0.21
CA LEU A 42 -3.95 4.99 1.12
C LEU A 42 -4.43 6.26 1.83
N ASN A 43 -3.69 7.37 1.72
CA ASN A 43 -4.10 8.64 2.31
C ASN A 43 -5.40 9.12 1.67
N LYS A 44 -5.47 9.11 0.34
CA LYS A 44 -6.67 9.50 -0.41
C LYS A 44 -7.89 8.66 0.01
N GLN A 45 -7.73 7.35 0.14
CA GLN A 45 -8.81 6.47 0.60
C GLN A 45 -9.26 6.83 2.04
N MET A 46 -8.34 7.19 2.93
CA MET A 46 -8.68 7.64 4.28
C MET A 46 -9.40 8.99 4.29
N ASP A 47 -8.98 9.95 3.46
CA ASP A 47 -9.64 11.24 3.30
C ASP A 47 -11.06 11.06 2.75
N GLU A 48 -11.24 10.19 1.75
CA GLU A 48 -12.55 9.83 1.19
C GLU A 48 -13.46 9.18 2.23
N LEU A 49 -12.94 8.22 3.01
CA LEU A 49 -13.70 7.59 4.10
C LEU A 49 -14.11 8.60 5.17
N THR A 50 -13.21 9.50 5.56
CA THR A 50 -13.49 10.56 6.55
C THR A 50 -14.55 11.52 6.04
N THR A 51 -14.43 11.94 4.78
CA THR A 51 -15.40 12.82 4.12
C THR A 51 -16.78 12.16 4.02
N ASN A 52 -16.83 10.89 3.59
CA ASN A 52 -18.07 10.13 3.52
C ASN A 52 -18.70 9.96 4.91
N HIS A 53 -17.89 9.70 5.94
CA HIS A 53 -18.37 9.59 7.31
C HIS A 53 -18.98 10.92 7.81
N ASP A 54 -18.31 12.05 7.57
CA ASP A 54 -18.82 13.37 7.94
C ASP A 54 -20.14 13.70 7.23
N GLN A 55 -20.24 13.42 5.93
CA GLN A 55 -21.48 13.58 5.16
C GLN A 55 -22.63 12.72 5.70
N LEU A 56 -22.34 11.46 6.05
CA LEU A 56 -23.34 10.57 6.65
C LEU A 56 -23.80 11.09 8.02
N GLN A 57 -22.88 11.57 8.87
CA GLN A 57 -23.24 12.16 10.15
C GLN A 57 -24.08 13.43 10.01
N GLN A 58 -23.77 14.28 9.01
CA GLN A 58 -24.57 15.47 8.71
C GLN A 58 -25.97 15.14 8.19
N THR A 59 -26.15 14.01 7.50
CA THR A 59 -27.43 13.59 6.93
C THR A 59 -28.36 12.92 7.94
N ILE A 60 -27.82 12.42 9.06
CA ILE A 60 -28.57 11.72 10.12
C ILE A 60 -29.20 12.70 11.14
N VAL A 61 -29.05 14.02 10.96
CA VAL A 61 -29.68 15.06 11.79
C VAL A 61 -30.96 15.62 11.18
#